data_AF-A0A1S3SPT1-F1
#
_entry.id   AF-A0A1S3SPT1-F1
#
_cell.length_a   1.000
_cell.length_b   1.000
_cell.length_c   1.000
_cell.angle_alpha   90.00
_cell.angle_beta   90.00
_cell.angle_gamma   90.00
#
_symmetry.space_group_name_H-M   'P 1'
#
loop_
_entity.id
_entity.type
_entity.pdbx_description
1 polymer ?
#
loop_
_entity_poly.entity_id
_entity_poly.type
_entity_poly.pdbx_seq_one_letter_code
_entity_poly.pdbx_strand_id
1 'polypeptide(L)'
;MGDNPDFDNKEMKEEKNGLDLRKTNPSKSVDLEEQIECTSISNENQDNRPSTTTRLYKRRWVMMFLFSCYSLCNAFQWIQYGIINNIFMKFYNVDSFTIDWMSMVYMLTYIPFIWPVSWLLDKKGLRLIALMATAINCLGTWIKVASVRSNLFWVTMLGQFASSLSQVFILGMPSRLASVWFGSEEVSTACSIGVFGNQLGIAIGFLVPPILVPNVDNIDELAYHISIMFYITAGVATVIFILVVFMFQEKPEIPPTLAQVQARSIPPEEYSYMASILRLLRNLPFMLLVISYGLNVGCFYAVSTLLNRMIIEHYPGEEVNAGRIGLTIVIAGMVGSLICGIWLDKTKTYKQTTLAVYLLSFVGMVVYAFTLSLGHLWVVFVTSGALGFFMTGYLPLGFEFAVELTFPECEGTSSGLLNCSAQIFGIMFTIGQGKIIEHFGTFAGNIFLCVFLLIGTIMTAFIKSDLRRQKANHLAETQAASAADSPSRVQDYGATTPSRPQEQQS
;
A
#
# COMPACT_ATOMS: atom_id res chain seq x y z
N MET A 1 31.90 -26.69 -53.41
CA MET A 1 31.51 -27.52 -54.57
C MET A 1 30.75 -28.68 -53.98
N GLY A 2 29.45 -28.56 -53.75
CA GLY A 2 28.36 -28.47 -54.73
C GLY A 2 27.52 -29.74 -54.47
N ASP A 3 26.31 -29.63 -53.92
CA ASP A 3 25.05 -29.54 -54.69
C ASP A 3 24.96 -30.69 -55.71
N ASN A 4 23.95 -31.56 -55.77
CA ASN A 4 22.58 -31.55 -55.27
C ASN A 4 21.99 -33.00 -55.54
N PRO A 5 20.68 -33.26 -55.72
CA PRO A 5 19.87 -34.16 -54.88
C PRO A 5 19.16 -35.29 -55.69
N ASP A 6 18.20 -35.99 -55.07
CA ASP A 6 16.91 -36.43 -55.68
C ASP A 6 16.08 -37.13 -54.58
N PHE A 7 14.99 -36.54 -54.08
CA PHE A 7 13.59 -36.53 -54.57
C PHE A 7 12.78 -37.83 -54.34
N ASP A 8 11.88 -37.70 -53.36
CA ASP A 8 10.46 -38.10 -53.30
C ASP A 8 9.95 -39.54 -53.08
N ASN A 9 8.94 -39.53 -52.20
CA ASN A 9 7.63 -40.23 -52.24
C ASN A 9 7.34 -41.49 -51.38
N LYS A 10 6.50 -41.22 -50.34
CA LYS A 10 5.14 -41.76 -50.10
C LYS A 10 4.90 -43.12 -49.39
N GLU A 11 3.80 -43.08 -48.62
CA GLU A 11 2.92 -44.14 -48.07
C GLU A 11 3.37 -44.82 -46.77
N MET A 12 2.68 -44.74 -45.62
CA MET A 12 1.27 -44.97 -45.20
C MET A 12 1.07 -46.37 -44.57
N LYS A 13 0.78 -46.37 -43.25
CA LYS A 13 0.05 -47.37 -42.40
C LYS A 13 0.67 -48.73 -42.08
N GLU A 14 0.77 -49.01 -40.77
CA GLU A 14 0.33 -50.25 -40.05
C GLU A 14 0.54 -50.00 -38.54
N GLU A 15 -0.49 -49.88 -37.69
CA GLU A 15 -1.32 -50.90 -37.00
C GLU A 15 -0.65 -51.66 -35.81
N LYS A 16 -1.27 -51.49 -34.64
CA LYS A 16 -1.46 -52.40 -33.48
C LYS A 16 -0.35 -52.68 -32.45
N ASN A 17 -0.68 -52.22 -31.23
CA ASN A 17 -0.76 -52.93 -29.94
C ASN A 17 0.36 -53.88 -29.49
N GLY A 18 0.90 -53.56 -28.30
CA GLY A 18 1.56 -54.53 -27.43
C GLY A 18 2.00 -53.89 -26.11
N LEU A 19 1.17 -54.03 -25.08
CA LEU A 19 1.58 -53.85 -23.67
C LEU A 19 2.69 -54.86 -23.36
N ASP A 20 3.80 -54.40 -22.76
CA ASP A 20 4.47 -55.23 -21.75
C ASP A 20 5.32 -54.43 -20.75
N LEU A 21 5.29 -54.91 -19.51
CA LEU A 21 5.78 -54.28 -18.29
C LEU A 21 7.32 -54.34 -18.13
N ARG A 22 7.82 -53.32 -17.42
CA ARG A 22 9.01 -53.27 -16.55
C ARG A 22 10.39 -53.49 -17.20
N LYS A 23 11.18 -52.40 -17.19
CA LYS A 23 12.55 -52.42 -16.61
C LYS A 23 12.92 -51.03 -16.08
N THR A 24 13.12 -50.99 -14.78
CA THR A 24 13.71 -49.92 -13.98
C THR A 24 15.13 -49.58 -14.41
N ASN A 25 15.49 -48.30 -14.43
CA ASN A 25 16.79 -47.85 -13.94
C ASN A 25 16.67 -46.46 -13.27
N PRO A 26 17.35 -46.22 -12.13
CA PRO A 26 17.14 -45.05 -11.29
C PRO A 26 18.27 -44.03 -11.44
N SER A 27 17.97 -42.76 -11.76
CA SER A 27 18.83 -41.63 -11.39
C SER A 27 18.19 -40.28 -11.75
N LYS A 28 17.58 -39.63 -10.76
CA LYS A 28 17.93 -38.27 -10.29
C LYS A 28 16.82 -37.79 -9.37
N SER A 29 16.99 -38.16 -8.12
CA SER A 29 16.37 -37.58 -6.94
C SER A 29 16.85 -36.14 -6.75
N VAL A 30 16.15 -35.18 -7.34
CA VAL A 30 16.01 -33.80 -6.87
C VAL A 30 14.59 -33.41 -7.29
N ASP A 31 13.84 -32.73 -6.42
CA ASP A 31 12.42 -32.34 -6.57
C ASP A 31 11.39 -33.24 -5.86
N LEU A 32 11.70 -33.69 -4.64
CA LEU A 32 10.70 -34.29 -3.76
C LEU A 32 10.60 -33.56 -2.41
N GLU A 33 10.48 -32.23 -2.42
CA GLU A 33 10.19 -31.47 -1.20
C GLU A 33 9.39 -30.18 -1.43
N GLU A 34 8.72 -30.05 -2.57
CA GLU A 34 7.96 -28.85 -2.91
C GLU A 34 6.49 -29.10 -3.27
N GLN A 35 5.76 -29.77 -2.37
CA GLN A 35 4.33 -29.99 -2.52
C GLN A 35 3.58 -29.63 -1.24
N ILE A 36 2.89 -28.48 -1.26
CA ILE A 36 1.78 -28.21 -0.34
C ILE A 36 0.65 -27.58 -1.17
N GLU A 37 -0.50 -28.27 -1.13
CA GLU A 37 -1.84 -27.96 -1.66
C GLU A 37 -2.04 -27.80 -3.18
N CYS A 38 -2.61 -28.85 -3.78
CA CYS A 38 -3.32 -28.83 -5.06
C CYS A 38 -4.81 -28.99 -4.76
N THR A 39 -5.59 -27.91 -4.79
CA THR A 39 -7.05 -27.99 -4.63
C THR A 39 -7.67 -28.26 -5.99
N SER A 40 -7.79 -29.53 -6.38
CA SER A 40 -8.62 -29.93 -7.52
C SER A 40 -10.06 -30.13 -7.03
N ILE A 41 -10.95 -29.17 -7.27
CA ILE A 41 -12.40 -29.40 -7.14
C ILE A 41 -12.85 -30.10 -8.42
N SER A 42 -12.98 -31.42 -8.37
CA SER A 42 -13.64 -32.22 -9.40
C SER A 42 -15.15 -32.15 -9.21
N ASN A 43 -15.81 -31.25 -9.95
CA ASN A 43 -17.23 -31.36 -10.20
C ASN A 43 -17.44 -32.42 -11.29
N GLU A 44 -17.79 -33.64 -10.89
CA GLU A 44 -18.41 -34.62 -11.80
C GLU A 44 -19.82 -34.13 -12.13
N ASN A 45 -19.94 -33.34 -13.20
CA ASN A 45 -20.96 -33.43 -14.25
C ASN A 45 -21.03 -32.13 -15.08
N GLN A 46 -20.91 -32.31 -16.39
CA GLN A 46 -21.16 -31.38 -17.50
C GLN A 46 -20.09 -30.34 -17.92
N ASP A 47 -19.69 -30.54 -19.18
CA ASP A 47 -19.05 -29.67 -20.18
C ASP A 47 -17.54 -29.37 -20.11
N ASN A 48 -16.88 -29.73 -21.22
CA ASN A 48 -15.50 -29.44 -21.64
C ASN A 48 -15.12 -27.96 -21.49
N ARG A 49 -14.77 -27.53 -20.28
CA ARG A 49 -13.94 -26.35 -20.03
C ARG A 49 -12.61 -26.83 -19.46
N PRO A 50 -11.46 -26.31 -19.91
CA PRO A 50 -10.17 -26.71 -19.36
C PRO A 50 -10.18 -26.47 -17.86
N SER A 51 -9.94 -27.53 -17.08
CA SER A 51 -9.79 -27.48 -15.63
C SER A 51 -8.72 -26.46 -15.30
N THR A 52 -9.14 -25.26 -14.89
CA THR A 52 -8.22 -24.15 -14.70
C THR A 52 -7.47 -24.38 -13.39
N THR A 53 -6.28 -24.95 -13.50
CA THR A 53 -5.44 -25.34 -12.38
C THR A 53 -4.88 -24.08 -11.75
N THR A 54 -5.35 -23.70 -10.57
CA THR A 54 -4.79 -22.59 -9.78
C THR A 54 -3.56 -23.09 -9.02
N ARG A 55 -2.40 -22.45 -9.17
CA ARG A 55 -1.16 -22.82 -8.44
C ARG A 55 -0.60 -21.61 -7.71
N LEU A 56 -0.37 -21.75 -6.40
CA LEU A 56 0.25 -20.71 -5.58
C LEU A 56 1.77 -20.92 -5.60
N TYR A 57 2.52 -19.93 -6.09
CA TYR A 57 3.98 -19.99 -6.17
C TYR A 57 4.62 -19.34 -4.93
N LYS A 58 5.65 -19.98 -4.33
CA LYS A 58 6.45 -19.37 -3.23
C LYS A 58 7.08 -18.02 -3.63
N ARG A 59 7.27 -17.81 -4.93
CA ARG A 59 7.80 -16.57 -5.53
C ARG A 59 6.94 -15.32 -5.27
N ARG A 60 5.66 -15.47 -4.88
CA ARG A 60 4.78 -14.35 -4.49
C ARG A 60 5.35 -13.55 -3.31
N TRP A 61 5.94 -14.24 -2.33
CA TRP A 61 6.54 -13.62 -1.15
C TRP A 61 7.83 -12.87 -1.50
N VAL A 62 8.56 -13.32 -2.53
CA VAL A 62 9.71 -12.60 -3.07
C VAL A 62 9.28 -11.27 -3.69
N MET A 63 8.20 -11.25 -4.47
CA MET A 63 7.65 -10.01 -5.05
C MET A 63 7.22 -9.03 -3.96
N MET A 64 6.56 -9.55 -2.92
CA MET A 64 6.12 -8.78 -1.77
C MET A 64 7.29 -8.20 -0.97
N PHE A 65 8.33 -9.01 -0.75
CA PHE A 65 9.55 -8.56 -0.07
C PHE A 65 10.27 -7.47 -0.86
N LEU A 66 10.43 -7.66 -2.18
CA LEU A 66 11.03 -6.64 -3.06
C LEU A 66 10.22 -5.35 -3.04
N PHE A 67 8.89 -5.45 -3.09
CA PHE A 67 7.97 -4.32 -2.92
C PHE A 67 8.25 -3.56 -1.62
N SER A 68 8.27 -4.29 -0.51
CA SER A 68 8.52 -3.70 0.80
C SER A 68 9.90 -3.05 0.88
N CYS A 69 10.94 -3.62 0.28
CA CYS A 69 12.30 -3.06 0.28
C CYS A 69 12.39 -1.70 -0.44
N TYR A 70 11.85 -1.55 -1.66
CA TYR A 70 11.90 -0.23 -2.31
C TYR A 70 10.92 0.76 -1.69
N SER A 71 9.78 0.30 -1.17
CA SER A 71 8.84 1.17 -0.45
C SER A 71 9.50 1.75 0.80
N LEU A 72 10.24 0.92 1.55
CA LEU A 72 11.06 1.31 2.69
C LEU A 72 12.11 2.35 2.27
N CYS A 73 12.88 2.08 1.21
CA CYS A 73 13.92 2.98 0.73
C CYS A 73 13.37 4.36 0.32
N ASN A 74 12.19 4.41 -0.30
CA ASN A 74 11.55 5.67 -0.67
C ASN A 74 10.99 6.42 0.55
N ALA A 75 10.38 5.71 1.49
CA ALA A 75 9.85 6.31 2.72
C ALA A 75 10.95 6.88 3.63
N PHE A 76 12.11 6.21 3.69
CA PHE A 76 13.30 6.74 4.34
C PHE A 76 13.69 8.13 3.81
N GLN A 77 13.71 8.28 2.49
CA GLN A 77 14.10 9.52 1.81
C GLN A 77 13.09 10.67 1.97
N TRP A 78 11.84 10.35 2.29
CA TRP A 78 10.84 11.36 2.60
C TRP A 78 11.17 12.08 3.92
N ILE A 79 11.47 11.32 4.98
CA ILE A 79 11.71 11.87 6.32
C ILE A 79 13.14 12.36 6.55
N GLN A 80 14.12 11.86 5.79
CA GLN A 80 15.54 12.08 6.08
C GLN A 80 15.96 13.55 6.28
N TYR A 81 15.33 14.50 5.58
CA TYR A 81 15.63 15.93 5.73
C TYR A 81 14.86 16.58 6.89
N GLY A 82 13.65 16.10 7.19
CA GLY A 82 12.81 16.64 8.25
C GLY A 82 13.34 16.33 9.64
N ILE A 83 13.89 15.13 9.87
CA ILE A 83 14.37 14.75 11.21
C ILE A 83 15.71 15.41 11.62
N ILE A 84 16.48 15.91 10.64
CA ILE A 84 17.71 16.68 10.84
C ILE A 84 17.59 18.07 10.19
N ASN A 85 16.41 18.68 10.37
CA ASN A 85 16.05 19.97 9.77
C ASN A 85 17.04 21.07 10.11
N ASN A 86 17.37 21.22 11.40
CA ASN A 86 18.31 22.22 11.91
C ASN A 86 19.73 22.06 11.30
N ILE A 87 20.16 20.84 11.04
CA ILE A 87 21.46 20.54 10.44
C ILE A 87 21.49 20.95 8.96
N PHE A 88 20.42 20.66 8.20
CA PHE A 88 20.35 21.07 6.80
C PHE A 88 20.12 22.57 6.61
N MET A 89 19.43 23.24 7.55
CA MET A 89 19.37 24.70 7.61
C MET A 89 20.78 25.29 7.73
N LYS A 90 21.60 24.75 8.64
CA LYS A 90 22.99 25.17 8.83
C LYS A 90 23.87 24.87 7.61
N PHE A 91 23.73 23.68 7.01
CA PHE A 91 24.56 23.25 5.88
C PHE A 91 24.31 24.04 4.58
N TYR A 92 23.04 24.27 4.23
CA TYR A 92 22.65 24.99 3.01
C TYR A 92 22.47 26.50 3.24
N ASN A 93 22.52 26.97 4.49
CA ASN A 93 22.25 28.35 4.88
C ASN A 93 20.88 28.85 4.37
N VAL A 94 19.85 28.01 4.55
CA VAL A 94 18.46 28.29 4.16
C VAL A 94 17.55 28.28 5.38
N ASP A 95 16.40 28.91 5.23
CA ASP A 95 15.39 28.95 6.27
C ASP A 95 14.70 27.59 6.47
N SER A 96 14.03 27.50 7.61
CA SER A 96 13.32 26.32 8.06
C SER A 96 12.27 25.87 7.01
N PHE A 97 11.46 26.82 6.54
CA PHE A 97 10.39 26.55 5.59
C PHE A 97 10.91 25.99 4.25
N THR A 98 12.09 26.41 3.79
CA THR A 98 12.75 25.84 2.61
C THR A 98 13.14 24.38 2.79
N ILE A 99 13.56 23.96 4.00
CA ILE A 99 13.81 22.53 4.26
C ILE A 99 12.50 21.73 4.35
N ASP A 100 11.42 22.31 4.88
CA ASP A 100 10.11 21.61 4.92
C ASP A 100 9.57 21.31 3.53
N TRP A 101 9.90 22.15 2.55
CA TRP A 101 9.58 21.88 1.14
C TRP A 101 10.15 20.56 0.64
N MET A 102 11.25 20.05 1.22
CA MET A 102 11.80 18.74 0.88
C MET A 102 10.81 17.60 1.22
N SER A 103 10.01 17.76 2.28
CA SER A 103 8.92 16.83 2.62
C SER A 103 7.65 17.16 1.82
N MET A 104 7.28 18.43 1.71
CA MET A 104 6.06 18.83 1.01
C MET A 104 6.08 18.52 -0.49
N VAL A 105 7.26 18.44 -1.13
CA VAL A 105 7.38 17.98 -2.53
C VAL A 105 6.85 16.57 -2.74
N TYR A 106 7.01 15.67 -1.76
CA TYR A 106 6.43 14.32 -1.79
C TYR A 106 4.90 14.39 -1.88
N MET A 107 4.32 15.21 -1.01
CA MET A 107 2.88 15.42 -0.95
C MET A 107 2.35 16.10 -2.23
N LEU A 108 3.03 17.14 -2.69
CA LEU A 108 2.64 17.92 -3.85
C LEU A 108 2.72 17.11 -5.14
N THR A 109 3.76 16.29 -5.31
CA THR A 109 3.93 15.46 -6.51
C THR A 109 2.90 14.34 -6.54
N TYR A 110 2.50 13.81 -5.39
CA TYR A 110 1.47 12.77 -5.35
C TYR A 110 0.17 13.25 -6.00
N ILE A 111 -0.41 14.37 -5.54
CA ILE A 111 -1.75 14.86 -5.93
C ILE A 111 -2.03 14.85 -7.45
N PRO A 112 -1.21 15.47 -8.33
CA PRO A 112 -1.47 15.48 -9.77
C PRO A 112 -1.10 14.17 -10.47
N PHE A 113 -0.08 13.45 -9.98
CA PHE A 113 0.46 12.28 -10.68
C PHE A 113 -0.25 10.98 -10.31
N ILE A 114 -1.04 10.91 -9.23
CA ILE A 114 -1.74 9.67 -8.90
C ILE A 114 -2.68 9.22 -10.03
N TRP A 115 -3.37 10.15 -10.71
CA TRP A 115 -4.37 9.76 -11.73
C TRP A 115 -3.69 9.18 -12.97
N PRO A 116 -2.67 9.85 -13.56
CA PRO A 116 -1.88 9.25 -14.64
C PRO A 116 -1.27 7.91 -14.26
N VAL A 117 -0.71 7.81 -13.04
CA VAL A 117 -0.05 6.59 -12.58
C VAL A 117 -1.04 5.45 -12.36
N SER A 118 -2.23 5.71 -11.80
CA SER A 118 -3.28 4.71 -11.62
C SER A 118 -3.78 4.18 -12.96
N TRP A 119 -4.01 5.08 -13.92
CA TRP A 119 -4.37 4.69 -15.30
C TRP A 119 -3.25 3.87 -15.98
N LEU A 120 -2.00 4.24 -15.75
CA LEU A 120 -0.84 3.54 -16.30
C LEU A 120 -0.67 2.14 -15.69
N LEU A 121 -0.93 2.00 -14.39
CA LEU A 121 -0.93 0.73 -13.66
C LEU A 121 -1.99 -0.22 -14.22
N ASP A 122 -3.19 0.29 -14.48
CA ASP A 122 -4.28 -0.49 -15.05
C ASP A 122 -3.99 -0.93 -16.50
N LYS A 123 -3.36 -0.08 -17.32
CA LYS A 123 -3.06 -0.40 -18.72
C LYS A 123 -1.80 -1.24 -18.94
N LYS A 124 -0.69 -0.93 -18.26
CA LYS A 124 0.64 -1.49 -18.55
C LYS A 124 1.15 -2.49 -17.52
N GLY A 125 0.39 -2.74 -16.45
CA GLY A 125 0.67 -3.79 -15.48
C GLY A 125 1.73 -3.44 -14.44
N LEU A 126 1.92 -4.35 -13.47
CA LEU A 126 2.70 -4.10 -12.25
C LEU A 126 4.21 -4.00 -12.50
N ARG A 127 4.77 -4.78 -13.43
CA ARG A 127 6.23 -4.79 -13.65
C ARG A 127 6.75 -3.45 -14.14
N LEU A 128 6.06 -2.82 -15.08
CA LEU A 128 6.49 -1.51 -15.59
C LEU A 128 6.46 -0.46 -14.49
N ILE A 129 5.42 -0.46 -13.66
CA ILE A 129 5.25 0.46 -12.54
C ILE A 129 6.36 0.27 -11.51
N ALA A 130 6.69 -0.97 -11.13
CA ALA A 130 7.78 -1.27 -10.21
C ALA A 130 9.16 -0.87 -10.77
N LEU A 131 9.40 -1.11 -12.06
CA LEU A 131 10.65 -0.69 -12.73
C LEU A 131 10.78 0.83 -12.77
N MET A 132 9.72 1.56 -13.12
CA MET A 132 9.75 3.02 -13.13
C MET A 132 9.93 3.59 -11.71
N ALA A 133 9.22 3.05 -10.72
CA ALA A 133 9.38 3.46 -9.32
C ALA A 133 10.85 3.34 -8.88
N THR A 134 11.43 2.15 -9.03
CA THR A 134 12.81 1.89 -8.59
C THR A 134 13.86 2.63 -9.42
N ALA A 135 13.67 2.78 -10.73
CA ALA A 135 14.57 3.55 -11.59
C ALA A 135 14.60 5.03 -11.20
N ILE A 136 13.41 5.65 -11.05
CA ILE A 136 13.27 7.06 -10.70
C ILE A 136 13.81 7.30 -9.27
N ASN A 137 13.53 6.40 -8.33
CA ASN A 137 14.06 6.49 -6.96
C ASN A 137 15.60 6.41 -6.95
N CYS A 138 16.17 5.47 -7.70
CA CYS A 138 17.61 5.31 -7.85
C CYS A 138 18.25 6.57 -8.45
N LEU A 139 17.67 7.09 -9.54
CA LEU A 139 18.10 8.35 -10.15
C LEU A 139 18.06 9.50 -9.14
N GLY A 140 16.97 9.63 -8.37
CA GLY A 140 16.83 10.64 -7.33
C GLY A 140 17.92 10.57 -6.26
N THR A 141 18.31 9.36 -5.84
CA THR A 141 19.41 9.19 -4.87
C THR A 141 20.77 9.58 -5.42
N TRP A 142 21.08 9.23 -6.68
CA TRP A 142 22.35 9.61 -7.30
C TRP A 142 22.44 11.11 -7.56
N ILE A 143 21.33 11.78 -7.88
CA ILE A 143 21.28 13.25 -7.99
C ILE A 143 21.60 13.88 -6.62
N LYS A 144 21.09 13.33 -5.51
CA LYS A 144 21.41 13.82 -4.15
C LYS A 144 22.89 13.62 -3.79
N VAL A 145 23.51 12.52 -4.23
CA VAL A 145 24.98 12.31 -4.05
C VAL A 145 25.77 13.44 -4.71
N ALA A 146 25.31 13.97 -5.85
CA ALA A 146 25.96 15.09 -6.53
C ALA A 146 25.74 16.46 -5.83
N SER A 147 24.85 16.55 -4.84
CA SER A 147 24.46 17.81 -4.18
C SER A 147 25.18 18.09 -2.85
N VAL A 148 26.26 17.35 -2.55
CA VAL A 148 27.11 17.52 -1.36
C VAL A 148 28.02 18.75 -1.50
N ARG A 149 27.41 19.94 -1.68
CA ARG A 149 28.03 21.26 -1.50
C ARG A 149 26.96 22.22 -1.01
N SER A 150 27.34 23.17 -0.15
CA SER A 150 26.43 24.15 0.45
C SER A 150 25.65 25.00 -0.57
N ASN A 151 26.17 25.24 -1.77
CA ASN A 151 25.48 26.02 -2.81
C ASN A 151 24.57 25.19 -3.74
N LEU A 152 24.48 23.88 -3.56
CA LEU A 152 23.78 22.96 -4.48
C LEU A 152 22.40 22.52 -3.97
N PHE A 153 21.74 23.34 -3.14
CA PHE A 153 20.39 23.03 -2.63
C PHE A 153 19.39 22.67 -3.73
N TRP A 154 19.43 23.39 -4.87
CA TRP A 154 18.58 23.11 -6.03
C TRP A 154 18.78 21.71 -6.62
N VAL A 155 19.99 21.16 -6.56
CA VAL A 155 20.27 19.79 -7.01
C VAL A 155 19.67 18.78 -6.03
N THR A 156 19.76 19.06 -4.73
CA THR A 156 19.09 18.25 -3.68
C THR A 156 17.58 18.24 -3.90
N MET A 157 16.99 19.41 -4.18
CA MET A 157 15.56 19.56 -4.47
C MET A 157 15.14 18.77 -5.72
N LEU A 158 15.96 18.79 -6.79
CA LEU A 158 15.72 17.98 -7.98
C LEU A 158 15.75 16.49 -7.68
N GLY A 159 16.74 16.02 -6.91
CA GLY A 159 16.81 14.62 -6.48
C GLY A 159 15.64 14.22 -5.58
N GLN A 160 15.18 15.13 -4.72
CA GLN A 160 14.00 14.94 -3.87
C GLN A 160 12.72 14.87 -4.69
N PHE A 161 12.58 15.68 -5.74
CA PHE A 161 11.46 15.63 -6.69
C PHE A 161 11.44 14.32 -7.50
N ALA A 162 12.59 13.82 -7.94
CA ALA A 162 12.64 12.50 -8.56
C ALA A 162 12.16 11.42 -7.57
N SER A 163 12.63 11.49 -6.33
CA SER A 163 12.24 10.54 -5.29
C SER A 163 10.73 10.64 -4.93
N SER A 164 10.14 11.84 -4.95
CA SER A 164 8.69 12.01 -4.77
C SER A 164 7.89 11.43 -5.93
N LEU A 165 8.37 11.60 -7.17
CA LEU A 165 7.71 11.01 -8.33
C LEU A 165 7.67 9.48 -8.23
N SER A 166 8.74 8.86 -7.72
CA SER A 166 8.74 7.43 -7.41
C SER A 166 7.64 7.04 -6.41
N GLN A 167 7.43 7.82 -5.35
CA GLN A 167 6.44 7.52 -4.30
C GLN A 167 5.03 7.30 -4.87
N VAL A 168 4.67 8.05 -5.91
CA VAL A 168 3.35 7.95 -6.56
C VAL A 168 3.11 6.57 -7.13
N PHE A 169 4.15 5.93 -7.68
CA PHE A 169 4.08 4.57 -8.17
C PHE A 169 4.01 3.55 -7.02
N ILE A 170 4.56 3.87 -5.84
CA ILE A 170 4.71 2.94 -4.71
C ILE A 170 3.43 2.83 -3.88
N LEU A 171 2.82 3.95 -3.48
CA LEU A 171 1.75 3.94 -2.47
C LEU A 171 0.47 3.20 -2.91
N GLY A 172 0.16 3.21 -4.21
CA GLY A 172 -1.02 2.52 -4.76
C GLY A 172 -0.81 1.04 -5.08
N MET A 173 0.42 0.53 -4.97
CA MET A 173 0.77 -0.82 -5.40
C MET A 173 0.42 -1.96 -4.43
N PRO A 174 0.41 -1.83 -3.08
CA PRO A 174 0.19 -2.96 -2.17
C PRO A 174 -1.10 -3.74 -2.46
N SER A 175 -2.23 -3.06 -2.65
CA SER A 175 -3.54 -3.68 -2.90
C SER A 175 -3.59 -4.38 -4.27
N ARG A 176 -3.01 -3.77 -5.31
CA ARG A 176 -2.90 -4.37 -6.64
C ARG A 176 -1.95 -5.56 -6.65
N LEU A 177 -0.83 -5.50 -5.93
CA LEU A 177 0.12 -6.60 -5.82
C LEU A 177 -0.50 -7.78 -5.08
N ALA A 178 -1.17 -7.52 -3.95
CA ALA A 178 -1.89 -8.51 -3.18
C ALA A 178 -2.98 -9.20 -4.01
N SER A 179 -3.85 -8.42 -4.66
CA SER A 179 -4.95 -8.95 -5.47
C SER A 179 -4.52 -9.71 -6.72
N VAL A 180 -3.28 -9.55 -7.22
CA VAL A 180 -2.75 -10.27 -8.39
C VAL A 180 -1.97 -11.52 -8.00
N TRP A 181 -1.19 -11.49 -6.92
CA TRP A 181 -0.26 -12.57 -6.56
C TRP A 181 -0.73 -13.48 -5.42
N PHE A 182 -1.73 -13.07 -4.65
CA PHE A 182 -2.22 -13.78 -3.46
C PHE A 182 -3.68 -14.22 -3.62
N GLY A 183 -4.06 -15.31 -2.94
CA GLY A 183 -5.43 -15.79 -2.88
C GLY A 183 -6.30 -14.94 -1.96
N SER A 184 -7.62 -15.05 -2.07
CA SER A 184 -8.59 -14.21 -1.33
C SER A 184 -8.41 -14.20 0.19
N GLU A 185 -7.91 -15.29 0.78
CA GLU A 185 -7.64 -15.39 2.22
C GLU A 185 -6.35 -14.68 2.67
N GLU A 186 -5.39 -14.49 1.76
CA GLU A 186 -4.07 -13.93 2.06
C GLU A 186 -3.90 -12.46 1.59
N VAL A 187 -4.86 -11.94 0.81
CA VAL A 187 -4.80 -10.58 0.22
C VAL A 187 -4.67 -9.49 1.28
N SER A 188 -5.45 -9.56 2.36
CA SER A 188 -5.39 -8.58 3.45
C SER A 188 -4.01 -8.57 4.12
N THR A 189 -3.50 -9.75 4.45
CA THR A 189 -2.18 -9.94 5.08
C THR A 189 -1.05 -9.44 4.17
N ALA A 190 -1.08 -9.78 2.88
CA ALA A 190 -0.11 -9.31 1.91
C ALA A 190 -0.14 -7.78 1.77
N CYS A 191 -1.33 -7.18 1.69
CA CYS A 191 -1.49 -5.72 1.64
C CYS A 191 -0.89 -5.06 2.89
N SER A 192 -1.21 -5.58 4.09
CA SER A 192 -0.66 -5.07 5.36
C SER A 192 0.87 -5.12 5.41
N ILE A 193 1.49 -6.21 4.95
CA ILE A 193 2.96 -6.33 4.90
C ILE A 193 3.59 -5.27 3.98
N GLY A 194 2.92 -4.90 2.89
CA GLY A 194 3.39 -3.88 1.97
C GLY A 194 3.34 -2.48 2.57
N VAL A 195 2.22 -2.17 3.24
CA VAL A 195 2.06 -0.92 3.98
C VAL A 195 3.06 -0.84 5.13
N PHE A 196 3.29 -1.94 5.87
CA PHE A 196 4.31 -1.99 6.92
C PHE A 196 5.74 -1.82 6.40
N GLY A 197 6.05 -2.27 5.18
CA GLY A 197 7.32 -1.96 4.53
C GLY A 197 7.57 -0.46 4.42
N ASN A 198 6.54 0.32 4.08
CA ASN A 198 6.61 1.77 4.05
C ASN A 198 6.85 2.35 5.45
N GLN A 199 6.06 1.93 6.44
CA GLN A 199 6.20 2.41 7.82
C GLN A 199 7.58 2.10 8.40
N LEU A 200 8.14 0.92 8.11
CA LEU A 200 9.48 0.57 8.54
C LEU A 200 10.53 1.53 7.94
N GLY A 201 10.33 1.99 6.71
CA GLY A 201 11.19 3.00 6.08
C GLY A 201 11.13 4.35 6.77
N ILE A 202 9.94 4.79 7.17
CA ILE A 202 9.74 6.00 7.99
C ILE A 202 10.47 5.86 9.34
N ALA A 203 10.31 4.72 10.02
CA ALA A 203 10.97 4.42 11.29
C ALA A 203 12.51 4.50 11.17
N ILE A 204 13.09 3.85 10.16
CA ILE A 204 14.53 3.91 9.88
C ILE A 204 14.93 5.34 9.52
N GLY A 205 14.08 6.06 8.77
CA GLY A 205 14.26 7.46 8.39
C GLY A 205 14.28 8.43 9.57
N PHE A 206 13.62 8.11 10.68
CA PHE A 206 13.76 8.86 11.91
C PHE A 206 15.05 8.56 12.68
N LEU A 207 15.49 7.30 12.67
CA LEU A 207 16.61 6.85 13.51
C LEU A 207 17.98 7.10 12.88
N VAL A 208 18.15 6.72 11.61
CA VAL A 208 19.46 6.65 10.94
C VAL A 208 20.04 8.03 10.65
N PRO A 209 19.31 9.02 10.08
CA PRO A 209 19.90 10.30 9.73
C PRO A 209 20.52 11.08 10.91
N PRO A 210 19.87 11.19 12.09
CA PRO A 210 20.49 11.84 13.26
C PRO A 210 21.75 11.14 13.78
N ILE A 211 21.88 9.83 13.59
CA ILE A 211 23.07 9.06 14.02
C ILE A 211 24.22 9.22 13.02
N LEU A 212 23.91 9.20 11.72
CA LEU A 212 24.94 9.31 10.67
C LEU A 212 25.42 10.74 10.47
N VAL A 213 24.56 11.73 10.72
CA VAL A 213 24.84 13.16 10.50
C VAL A 213 24.74 13.89 11.85
N PRO A 214 25.80 13.84 12.68
CA PRO A 214 25.84 14.59 13.92
C PRO A 214 25.91 16.10 13.65
N ASN A 215 25.34 16.89 14.57
CA ASN A 215 25.37 18.35 14.49
C ASN A 215 26.76 18.87 14.87
N VAL A 216 27.67 18.93 13.89
CA VAL A 216 29.03 19.48 14.05
C VAL A 216 29.13 20.91 13.53
N ASP A 217 30.07 21.70 14.05
CA ASP A 217 30.30 23.09 13.63
C ASP A 217 31.10 23.21 12.34
N ASN A 218 31.96 22.24 12.05
CA ASN A 218 32.74 22.23 10.83
C ASN A 218 31.90 21.79 9.62
N ILE A 219 31.72 22.68 8.65
CA ILE A 219 30.92 22.44 7.44
C ILE A 219 31.52 21.31 6.58
N ASP A 220 32.85 21.19 6.53
CA ASP A 220 33.51 20.16 5.71
C ASP A 220 33.31 18.76 6.31
N GLU A 221 33.38 18.66 7.64
CA GLU A 221 33.07 17.43 8.37
C GLU A 221 31.59 17.07 8.22
N LEU A 222 30.70 18.06 8.32
CA LEU A 222 29.27 17.88 8.09
C LEU A 222 28.99 17.40 6.66
N ALA A 223 29.66 17.96 5.65
CA ALA A 223 29.56 17.54 4.26
C ALA A 223 29.97 16.07 4.10
N TYR A 224 31.04 15.65 4.77
CA TYR A 224 31.50 14.26 4.76
C TYR A 224 30.43 13.30 5.33
N HIS A 225 29.83 13.62 6.48
CA HIS A 225 28.75 12.82 7.06
C HIS A 225 27.51 12.75 6.18
N ILE A 226 27.08 13.87 5.59
CA ILE A 226 25.97 13.92 4.63
C ILE A 226 26.30 13.06 3.40
N SER A 227 27.53 13.13 2.90
CA SER A 227 27.96 12.34 1.74
C SER A 227 27.86 10.84 2.00
N ILE A 228 28.29 10.37 3.18
CA ILE A 228 28.19 8.96 3.58
C ILE A 228 26.72 8.51 3.57
N MET A 229 25.83 9.31 4.17
CA MET A 229 24.40 8.99 4.19
C MET A 229 23.82 8.88 2.77
N PHE A 230 24.18 9.79 1.86
CA PHE A 230 23.72 9.75 0.47
C PHE A 230 24.32 8.58 -0.31
N TYR A 231 25.59 8.25 -0.14
CA TYR A 231 26.22 7.08 -0.77
C TYR A 231 25.59 5.76 -0.30
N ILE A 232 25.32 5.62 1.00
CA ILE A 232 24.62 4.44 1.54
C ILE A 232 23.23 4.32 0.90
N THR A 233 22.47 5.41 0.88
CA THR A 233 21.11 5.44 0.32
C THR A 233 21.12 5.12 -1.18
N ALA A 234 22.06 5.68 -1.94
CA ALA A 234 22.22 5.41 -3.37
C ALA A 234 22.66 3.96 -3.66
N GLY A 235 23.56 3.42 -2.84
CA GLY A 235 23.98 2.02 -2.91
C GLY A 235 22.80 1.06 -2.70
N VAL A 236 22.01 1.27 -1.64
CA VAL A 236 20.80 0.49 -1.34
C VAL A 236 19.78 0.61 -2.47
N ALA A 237 19.49 1.83 -2.95
CA ALA A 237 18.55 2.04 -4.05
C ALA A 237 19.00 1.36 -5.36
N THR A 238 20.30 1.38 -5.66
CA THR A 238 20.88 0.72 -6.85
C THR A 238 20.75 -0.80 -6.76
N VAL A 239 21.08 -1.40 -5.61
CA VAL A 239 20.92 -2.84 -5.40
C VAL A 239 19.46 -3.25 -5.56
N ILE A 240 18.52 -2.50 -4.97
CA ILE A 240 17.10 -2.80 -5.10
C ILE A 240 16.64 -2.66 -6.55
N PHE A 241 17.08 -1.64 -7.28
CA PHE A 241 16.76 -1.48 -8.70
C PHE A 241 17.24 -2.68 -9.53
N ILE A 242 18.47 -3.12 -9.33
CA ILE A 242 19.03 -4.31 -9.99
C ILE A 242 18.19 -5.56 -9.66
N LEU A 243 17.84 -5.77 -8.38
CA LEU A 243 17.00 -6.89 -7.97
C LEU A 243 15.62 -6.85 -8.62
N VAL A 244 14.99 -5.68 -8.74
CA VAL A 244 13.69 -5.53 -9.40
C VAL A 244 13.81 -5.81 -10.92
N VAL A 245 14.88 -5.36 -11.58
CA VAL A 245 15.12 -5.64 -13.00
C VAL A 245 15.18 -7.15 -13.27
N PHE A 246 15.92 -7.90 -12.45
CA PHE A 246 16.14 -9.33 -12.67
C PHE A 246 15.03 -10.23 -12.09
N MET A 247 14.50 -9.89 -10.91
CA MET A 247 13.62 -10.79 -10.16
C MET A 247 12.14 -10.46 -10.31
N PHE A 248 11.77 -9.19 -10.56
CA PHE A 248 10.38 -8.76 -10.53
C PHE A 248 9.61 -9.19 -11.78
N GLN A 249 8.57 -9.99 -11.58
CA GLN A 249 7.72 -10.52 -12.64
C GLN A 249 6.39 -9.78 -12.65
N GLU A 250 5.80 -9.64 -13.84
CA GLU A 250 4.56 -8.86 -14.00
C GLU A 250 3.34 -9.57 -13.41
N LYS A 251 3.21 -10.86 -13.70
CA LYS A 251 2.10 -11.72 -13.28
C LYS A 251 2.66 -13.14 -13.12
N PRO A 252 2.10 -13.97 -12.22
CA PRO A 252 2.42 -15.39 -12.21
C PRO A 252 1.97 -16.02 -13.55
N GLU A 253 2.72 -17.00 -14.05
CA GLU A 253 2.43 -17.69 -15.33
C GLU A 253 1.05 -18.38 -15.32
N ILE A 254 0.54 -18.69 -14.12
CA ILE A 254 -0.78 -19.28 -13.88
C ILE A 254 -1.50 -18.43 -12.83
N PRO A 255 -2.75 -17.98 -13.08
CA PRO A 255 -3.49 -17.12 -12.16
C PRO A 255 -3.80 -17.86 -10.84
N PRO A 256 -3.56 -17.26 -9.67
CA PRO A 256 -3.81 -17.90 -8.38
C PRO A 256 -5.29 -18.14 -8.03
N THR A 257 -6.26 -17.50 -8.69
CA THR A 257 -7.68 -17.60 -8.31
C THR A 257 -8.64 -17.59 -9.50
N LEU A 258 -9.71 -18.39 -9.43
CA LEU A 258 -10.81 -18.40 -10.42
C LEU A 258 -11.50 -17.03 -10.56
N ALA A 259 -11.56 -16.24 -9.49
CA ALA A 259 -12.07 -14.86 -9.52
C ALA A 259 -11.24 -13.92 -10.42
N GLN A 260 -9.92 -14.13 -10.50
CA GLN A 260 -9.05 -13.37 -11.41
C GLN A 260 -9.23 -13.81 -12.87
N VAL A 261 -9.59 -15.07 -13.12
CA VAL A 261 -9.94 -15.58 -14.46
C VAL A 261 -11.22 -14.91 -14.95
N GLN A 262 -12.21 -14.73 -14.07
CA GLN A 262 -13.45 -14.03 -14.38
C GLN A 262 -13.23 -12.52 -14.57
N ALA A 263 -12.41 -11.88 -13.71
CA ALA A 263 -12.01 -10.48 -13.89
C ALA A 263 -11.20 -10.25 -15.18
N ARG A 264 -10.46 -11.26 -15.67
CA ARG A 264 -9.72 -11.24 -16.94
C ARG A 264 -10.62 -11.48 -18.16
N SER A 265 -11.82 -12.03 -17.95
CA SER A 265 -12.83 -12.28 -19.00
C SER A 265 -13.79 -11.11 -19.24
N ILE A 266 -13.75 -10.09 -18.37
CA ILE A 266 -14.49 -8.83 -18.58
C ILE A 266 -13.66 -7.99 -19.57
N PRO A 267 -14.19 -7.65 -20.75
CA PRO A 267 -13.47 -6.80 -21.69
C PRO A 267 -13.17 -5.43 -21.05
N PRO A 268 -11.96 -4.86 -21.26
CA PRO A 268 -11.54 -3.58 -20.68
C PRO A 268 -12.35 -2.35 -21.16
N GLU A 269 -13.41 -2.55 -21.96
CA GLU A 269 -14.19 -1.50 -22.60
C GLU A 269 -15.37 -0.97 -21.75
N GLU A 270 -15.75 -1.61 -20.63
CA GLU A 270 -16.92 -1.17 -19.83
C GLU A 270 -16.60 -0.51 -18.47
N TYR A 271 -15.34 -0.46 -18.01
CA TYR A 271 -14.97 0.21 -16.75
C TYR A 271 -14.39 1.60 -17.00
N SER A 272 -15.26 2.61 -17.08
CA SER A 272 -14.80 4.00 -17.17
C SER A 272 -14.26 4.48 -15.82
N TYR A 273 -12.93 4.53 -15.70
CA TYR A 273 -12.22 5.03 -14.51
C TYR A 273 -12.70 6.42 -14.07
N MET A 274 -12.95 7.33 -15.02
CA MET A 274 -13.49 8.65 -14.74
C MET A 274 -14.94 8.59 -14.19
N ALA A 275 -15.76 7.68 -14.70
CA ALA A 275 -17.11 7.50 -14.19
C ALA A 275 -17.10 6.93 -12.75
N SER A 276 -16.19 5.99 -12.45
CA SER A 276 -15.96 5.46 -11.10
C SER A 276 -15.60 6.57 -10.12
N ILE A 277 -14.64 7.45 -10.47
CA ILE A 277 -14.29 8.62 -9.65
C ILE A 277 -15.50 9.53 -9.42
N LEU A 278 -16.26 9.84 -10.47
CA LEU A 278 -17.43 10.72 -10.32
C LEU A 278 -18.51 10.11 -9.42
N ARG A 279 -18.70 8.78 -9.45
CA ARG A 279 -19.59 8.06 -8.53
C ARG A 279 -19.09 8.13 -7.09
N LEU A 280 -17.79 7.94 -6.88
CA LEU A 280 -17.14 8.06 -5.57
C LEU A 280 -17.28 9.48 -4.99
N LEU A 281 -17.03 10.52 -5.79
CA LEU A 281 -17.16 11.91 -5.37
C LEU A 281 -18.60 12.31 -5.01
N ARG A 282 -19.60 11.61 -5.55
CA ARG A 282 -21.03 11.80 -5.20
C ARG A 282 -21.46 11.02 -3.96
N ASN A 283 -20.63 10.10 -3.45
CA ASN A 283 -20.94 9.30 -2.27
C ASN A 283 -20.62 10.09 -0.98
N LEU A 284 -21.63 10.71 -0.38
CA LEU A 284 -21.47 11.59 0.78
C LEU A 284 -20.78 10.91 2.00
N PRO A 285 -21.19 9.71 2.46
CA PRO A 285 -20.47 8.98 3.52
C PRO A 285 -18.98 8.77 3.21
N PHE A 286 -18.66 8.43 1.96
CA PHE A 286 -17.28 8.24 1.53
C PHE A 286 -16.52 9.56 1.49
N MET A 287 -17.11 10.66 1.01
CA MET A 287 -16.46 11.98 1.03
C MET A 287 -16.19 12.50 2.44
N LEU A 288 -17.09 12.23 3.38
CA LEU A 288 -16.84 12.51 4.80
C LEU A 288 -15.65 11.71 5.33
N LEU A 289 -15.54 10.43 4.95
CA LEU A 289 -14.38 9.60 5.28
C LEU A 289 -13.11 10.12 4.63
N VAL A 290 -13.14 10.52 3.35
CA VAL A 290 -11.97 11.08 2.64
C VAL A 290 -11.45 12.31 3.38
N ILE A 291 -12.33 13.24 3.76
CA ILE A 291 -11.92 14.45 4.47
C ILE A 291 -11.42 14.12 5.88
N SER A 292 -12.15 13.32 6.66
CA SER A 292 -11.70 12.98 8.03
C SER A 292 -10.40 12.18 8.02
N TYR A 293 -10.24 11.28 7.05
CA TYR A 293 -9.00 10.55 6.84
C TYR A 293 -7.85 11.49 6.52
N GLY A 294 -8.08 12.43 5.60
CA GLY A 294 -7.10 13.44 5.24
C GLY A 294 -6.70 14.33 6.43
N LEU A 295 -7.64 14.71 7.29
CA LEU A 295 -7.36 15.48 8.51
C LEU A 295 -6.46 14.71 9.48
N ASN A 296 -6.73 13.42 9.72
CA ASN A 296 -5.92 12.61 10.63
C ASN A 296 -4.51 12.34 10.05
N VAL A 297 -4.45 11.78 8.84
CA VAL A 297 -3.18 11.37 8.23
C VAL A 297 -2.33 12.58 7.84
N GLY A 298 -2.95 13.68 7.40
CA GLY A 298 -2.25 14.94 7.17
C GLY A 298 -1.63 15.49 8.45
N CYS A 299 -2.32 15.36 9.59
CA CYS A 299 -1.78 15.74 10.90
C CYS A 299 -0.57 14.86 11.25
N PHE A 300 -0.61 13.56 10.94
CA PHE A 300 0.50 12.64 11.17
C PHE A 300 1.72 13.03 10.32
N TYR A 301 1.51 13.43 9.07
CA TYR A 301 2.57 13.92 8.18
C TYR A 301 3.17 15.24 8.68
N ALA A 302 2.36 16.16 9.17
CA ALA A 302 2.84 17.42 9.75
C ALA A 302 3.67 17.18 11.02
N VAL A 303 3.16 16.37 11.95
CA VAL A 303 3.89 15.96 13.17
C VAL A 303 5.21 15.28 12.81
N SER A 304 5.20 14.38 11.82
CA SER A 304 6.40 13.67 11.36
C SER A 304 7.44 14.60 10.74
N THR A 305 7.00 15.58 9.94
CA THR A 305 7.88 16.52 9.25
C THR A 305 8.49 17.53 10.22
N LEU A 306 7.68 18.07 11.13
CA LEU A 306 8.07 19.13 12.07
C LEU A 306 8.61 18.60 13.40
N LEU A 307 8.76 17.27 13.54
CA LEU A 307 9.15 16.63 14.80
C LEU A 307 10.47 17.17 15.34
N ASN A 308 11.50 17.26 14.50
CA ASN A 308 12.81 17.78 14.90
C ASN A 308 12.68 19.16 15.53
N ARG A 309 11.95 20.08 14.89
CA ARG A 309 11.75 21.42 15.42
C ARG A 309 11.04 21.43 16.76
N MET A 310 9.96 20.66 16.88
CA MET A 310 9.20 20.57 18.12
C MET A 310 10.06 20.11 19.30
N ILE A 311 10.94 19.13 19.07
CA ILE A 311 11.82 18.62 20.10
C ILE A 311 12.96 19.58 20.40
N ILE A 312 13.68 20.07 19.38
CA ILE A 312 14.89 20.90 19.57
C ILE A 312 14.58 22.27 20.20
N GLU A 313 13.38 22.82 19.97
CA GLU A 313 12.93 24.05 20.64
C GLU A 313 12.87 23.90 22.17
N HIS A 314 12.54 22.71 22.67
CA HIS A 314 12.39 22.43 24.11
C HIS A 314 13.59 21.67 24.70
N TYR A 315 14.31 20.92 23.88
CA TYR A 315 15.44 20.07 24.25
C TYR A 315 16.60 20.29 23.26
N PRO A 316 17.36 21.40 23.40
CA PRO A 316 18.48 21.69 22.50
C PRO A 316 19.57 20.62 22.56
N GLY A 317 20.10 20.20 21.41
CA GLY A 317 21.16 19.17 21.31
C GLY A 317 20.68 17.72 21.41
N GLU A 318 19.36 17.51 21.45
CA GLU A 318 18.74 16.18 21.56
C GLU A 318 18.28 15.62 20.19
N GLU A 319 19.01 15.89 19.10
CA GLU A 319 18.64 15.46 17.74
C GLU A 319 18.49 13.93 17.63
N VAL A 320 19.38 13.19 18.29
CA VAL A 320 19.33 11.71 18.33
C VAL A 320 18.08 11.23 19.05
N ASN A 321 17.70 11.91 20.15
CA ASN A 321 16.50 11.58 20.89
C ASN A 321 15.22 12.02 20.16
N ALA A 322 15.24 13.12 19.39
CA ALA A 322 14.17 13.47 18.46
C ALA A 322 13.94 12.35 17.43
N GLY A 323 15.02 11.80 16.87
CA GLY A 323 14.96 10.63 16.00
C GLY A 323 14.36 9.39 16.68
N ARG A 324 14.76 9.10 17.92
CA ARG A 324 14.20 7.98 18.72
C ARG A 324 12.73 8.18 19.08
N ILE A 325 12.30 9.42 19.33
CA ILE A 325 10.88 9.75 19.54
C ILE A 325 10.10 9.47 18.26
N GLY A 326 10.61 9.90 17.09
CA GLY A 326 9.99 9.59 15.79
C GLY A 326 9.89 8.09 15.53
N LEU A 327 10.96 7.34 15.82
CA LEU A 327 10.94 5.88 15.78
C LEU A 327 9.84 5.28 16.68
N THR A 328 9.71 5.81 17.90
CA THR A 328 8.72 5.36 18.88
C THR A 328 7.29 5.58 18.38
N ILE A 329 7.02 6.76 17.79
CA ILE A 329 5.72 7.08 17.16
C ILE A 329 5.38 6.02 16.10
N VAL A 330 6.32 5.72 15.20
CA VAL A 330 6.07 4.82 14.08
C VAL A 330 5.92 3.36 14.52
N ILE A 331 6.79 2.87 15.41
CA ILE A 331 6.71 1.48 15.91
C ILE A 331 5.43 1.27 16.71
N ALA A 332 5.11 2.18 17.64
CA ALA A 332 3.87 2.12 18.40
C ALA A 332 2.66 2.16 17.45
N GLY A 333 2.75 2.98 16.41
CA GLY A 333 1.78 3.04 15.32
C GLY A 333 1.57 1.73 14.57
N MET A 334 2.64 1.03 14.19
CA MET A 334 2.55 -0.29 13.55
C MET A 334 1.86 -1.32 14.45
N VAL A 335 2.17 -1.31 15.75
CA VAL A 335 1.50 -2.18 16.73
C VAL A 335 0.02 -1.81 16.85
N GLY A 336 -0.30 -0.52 16.89
CA GLY A 336 -1.67 -0.02 16.91
C GLY A 336 -2.48 -0.43 15.68
N SER A 337 -1.89 -0.31 14.49
CA SER A 337 -2.47 -0.77 13.23
C SER A 337 -2.79 -2.25 13.25
N LEU A 338 -1.88 -3.10 13.75
CA LEU A 338 -2.09 -4.54 13.84
C LEU A 338 -3.22 -4.89 14.82
N ILE A 339 -3.20 -4.31 16.01
CA ILE A 339 -4.22 -4.58 17.04
C ILE A 339 -5.60 -4.11 16.56
N CYS A 340 -5.68 -2.91 15.98
CA CYS A 340 -6.94 -2.37 15.45
C CYS A 340 -7.46 -3.20 14.28
N GLY A 341 -6.58 -3.71 13.40
CA GLY A 341 -6.94 -4.62 12.31
C GLY A 341 -7.52 -5.94 12.83
N ILE A 342 -6.81 -6.62 13.73
CA ILE A 342 -7.28 -7.89 14.34
C ILE A 342 -8.60 -7.68 15.08
N TRP A 343 -8.74 -6.56 15.80
CA TRP A 343 -9.98 -6.21 16.48
C TRP A 343 -11.13 -6.07 15.48
N LEU A 344 -10.90 -5.34 14.38
CA LEU A 344 -11.89 -5.09 13.36
C LEU A 344 -12.32 -6.35 12.62
N ASP A 345 -11.39 -7.26 12.32
CA ASP A 345 -11.69 -8.55 11.69
C ASP A 345 -12.65 -9.38 12.55
N LYS A 346 -12.47 -9.33 13.88
CA LYS A 346 -13.32 -10.06 14.83
C LYS A 346 -14.67 -9.38 15.08
N THR A 347 -14.68 -8.08 15.34
CA THR A 347 -15.90 -7.38 15.77
C THR A 347 -16.74 -6.89 14.60
N LYS A 348 -16.13 -6.67 13.42
CA LYS A 348 -16.75 -6.06 12.23
C LYS A 348 -17.39 -4.69 12.52
N THR A 349 -16.97 -4.01 13.59
CA THR A 349 -17.53 -2.71 14.04
C THR A 349 -16.80 -1.51 13.43
N TYR A 350 -16.70 -1.44 12.10
CA TYR A 350 -15.91 -0.43 11.36
C TYR A 350 -16.12 1.00 11.86
N LYS A 351 -17.36 1.49 11.91
CA LYS A 351 -17.64 2.87 12.33
C LYS A 351 -17.20 3.16 13.78
N GLN A 352 -17.54 2.27 14.71
CA GLN A 352 -17.29 2.51 16.14
C GLN A 352 -15.79 2.45 16.45
N THR A 353 -15.08 1.48 15.89
CA THR A 353 -13.62 1.35 16.04
C THR A 353 -12.92 2.56 15.45
N THR A 354 -13.29 2.97 14.24
CA THR A 354 -12.71 4.16 13.58
C THR A 354 -12.96 5.42 14.39
N LEU A 355 -14.17 5.64 14.93
CA LEU A 355 -14.47 6.79 15.77
C LEU A 355 -13.68 6.79 17.08
N ALA A 356 -13.59 5.65 17.76
CA ALA A 356 -12.86 5.52 19.03
C ALA A 356 -11.36 5.79 18.85
N VAL A 357 -10.74 5.20 17.82
CA VAL A 357 -9.31 5.42 17.51
C VAL A 357 -9.04 6.87 17.11
N TYR A 358 -9.95 7.50 16.36
CA TYR A 358 -9.83 8.92 16.02
C TYR A 358 -9.89 9.79 17.29
N LEU A 359 -10.88 9.57 18.15
CA LEU A 359 -11.00 10.31 19.42
C LEU A 359 -9.75 10.15 20.30
N LEU A 360 -9.21 8.93 20.38
CA LEU A 360 -7.98 8.65 21.12
C LEU A 360 -6.76 9.31 20.48
N SER A 361 -6.72 9.46 19.15
CA SER A 361 -5.68 10.25 18.46
C SER A 361 -5.77 11.73 18.82
N PHE A 362 -6.98 12.29 18.88
CA PHE A 362 -7.20 13.67 19.33
C PHE A 362 -6.76 13.87 20.78
N VAL A 363 -7.20 13.00 21.69
CA VAL A 363 -6.78 13.05 23.10
C VAL A 363 -5.27 12.88 23.23
N GLY A 364 -4.67 11.95 22.48
CA GLY A 364 -3.22 11.76 22.41
C GLY A 364 -2.48 13.02 21.97
N MET A 365 -3.01 13.75 20.98
CA MET A 365 -2.41 14.99 20.50
C MET A 365 -2.52 16.11 21.55
N VAL A 366 -3.65 16.21 22.25
CA VAL A 366 -3.82 17.15 23.36
C VAL A 366 -2.80 16.85 24.47
N VAL A 367 -2.72 15.59 24.90
CA VAL A 367 -1.76 15.17 25.93
C VAL A 367 -0.32 15.45 25.49
N TYR A 368 0.03 15.13 24.24
CA TYR A 368 1.34 15.44 23.67
C TYR A 368 1.63 16.96 23.71
N ALA A 369 0.66 17.80 23.32
CA ALA A 369 0.81 19.25 23.32
C ALA A 369 1.14 19.83 24.71
N PHE A 370 0.46 19.36 25.76
CA PHE A 370 0.67 19.83 27.13
C PHE A 370 1.90 19.22 27.80
N THR A 371 2.35 18.05 27.36
CA THR A 371 3.46 17.34 28.00
C THR A 371 4.82 17.64 27.38
N LEU A 372 4.87 18.09 26.13
CA LEU A 372 6.12 18.39 25.42
C LEU A 372 7.01 19.40 26.17
N SER A 373 6.40 20.41 26.80
CA SER A 373 7.10 21.49 27.50
C SER A 373 7.46 21.21 28.96
N LEU A 374 7.16 20.02 29.48
CA LEU A 374 7.39 19.68 30.90
C LEU A 374 8.87 19.43 31.27
N GLY A 375 9.78 19.42 30.31
CA GLY A 375 11.22 19.20 30.53
C GLY A 375 11.60 17.75 30.85
N HIS A 376 10.66 16.80 30.82
CA HIS A 376 10.90 15.38 31.07
C HIS A 376 10.84 14.56 29.77
N LEU A 377 12.01 14.27 29.21
CA LEU A 377 12.15 13.61 27.90
C LEU A 377 11.47 12.21 27.87
N TRP A 378 11.49 11.46 28.98
CA TRP A 378 10.78 10.18 29.08
C TRP A 378 9.25 10.31 28.92
N VAL A 379 8.66 11.43 29.38
CA VAL A 379 7.22 11.70 29.22
C VAL A 379 6.91 11.86 27.74
N VAL A 380 7.78 12.57 27.01
CA VAL A 380 7.63 12.76 25.55
C VAL A 380 7.67 11.43 24.81
N PHE A 381 8.53 10.48 25.21
CA PHE A 381 8.51 9.13 24.64
C PHE A 381 7.17 8.40 24.86
N VAL A 382 6.62 8.46 26.07
CA VAL A 382 5.35 7.80 26.39
C VAL A 382 4.18 8.44 25.64
N THR A 383 4.09 9.77 25.63
CA THR A 383 2.97 10.49 25.00
C THR A 383 3.04 10.45 23.48
N SER A 384 4.23 10.53 22.89
CA SER A 384 4.44 10.35 21.45
C SER A 384 4.16 8.90 21.01
N GLY A 385 4.55 7.89 21.79
CA GLY A 385 4.20 6.50 21.55
C GLY A 385 2.69 6.27 21.56
N ALA A 386 1.99 6.81 22.57
CA ALA A 386 0.53 6.74 22.63
C ALA A 386 -0.15 7.46 21.45
N LEU A 387 0.33 8.65 21.09
CA LEU A 387 -0.14 9.39 19.91
C LEU A 387 0.05 8.55 18.64
N GLY A 388 1.27 8.02 18.42
CA GLY A 388 1.59 7.19 17.26
C GLY A 388 0.73 5.95 17.16
N PHE A 389 0.51 5.24 18.27
CA PHE A 389 -0.35 4.06 18.34
C PHE A 389 -1.74 4.30 17.75
N PHE A 390 -2.43 5.34 18.21
CA PHE A 390 -3.79 5.63 17.74
C PHE A 390 -3.81 6.28 16.36
N MET A 391 -2.91 7.24 16.13
CA MET A 391 -2.90 8.04 14.92
C MET A 391 -2.46 7.24 13.69
N THR A 392 -1.40 6.42 13.81
CA THR A 392 -1.02 5.50 12.73
C THR A 392 -1.95 4.29 12.67
N GLY A 393 -2.49 3.85 13.81
CA GLY A 393 -3.49 2.78 13.88
C GLY A 393 -4.74 3.06 13.04
N TYR A 394 -5.06 4.33 12.84
CA TYR A 394 -6.17 4.79 12.01
C TYR A 394 -5.99 4.55 10.49
N LEU A 395 -4.77 4.51 9.95
CA LEU A 395 -4.51 4.36 8.50
C LEU A 395 -5.20 3.12 7.90
N PRO A 396 -4.95 1.88 8.39
CA PRO A 396 -5.58 0.69 7.83
C PRO A 396 -7.11 0.67 8.06
N LEU A 397 -7.60 1.22 9.18
CA LEU A 397 -9.03 1.34 9.44
C LEU A 397 -9.74 2.21 8.39
N GLY A 398 -9.07 3.29 7.97
CA GLY A 398 -9.56 4.16 6.90
C GLY A 398 -9.71 3.43 5.57
N PHE A 399 -8.72 2.62 5.17
CA PHE A 399 -8.79 1.83 3.94
C PHE A 399 -9.89 0.77 3.98
N GLU A 400 -9.96 -0.02 5.05
CA GLU A 400 -11.01 -1.04 5.22
C GLU A 400 -12.41 -0.42 5.21
N PHE A 401 -12.59 0.69 5.92
CA PHE A 401 -13.88 1.38 5.93
C PHE A 401 -14.22 2.00 4.57
N ALA A 402 -13.22 2.49 3.83
CA ALA A 402 -13.40 3.00 2.49
C ALA A 402 -13.86 1.90 1.52
N VAL A 403 -13.25 0.70 1.55
CA VAL A 403 -13.66 -0.45 0.73
C VAL A 403 -15.13 -0.80 1.00
N GLU A 404 -15.52 -0.82 2.26
CA GLU A 404 -16.88 -1.17 2.67
C GLU A 404 -17.95 -0.14 2.21
N LEU A 405 -17.60 1.17 2.21
CA LEU A 405 -18.48 2.25 1.75
C LEU A 405 -18.58 2.37 0.22
N THR A 406 -17.54 1.89 -0.50
CA THR A 406 -17.37 2.12 -1.93
C THR A 406 -17.64 0.91 -2.80
N PHE A 407 -17.90 -0.26 -2.21
CA PHE A 407 -18.28 -1.45 -2.97
C PHE A 407 -19.45 -1.18 -3.96
N PRO A 408 -19.37 -1.62 -5.24
CA PRO A 408 -18.35 -2.47 -5.89
C PRO A 408 -17.29 -1.68 -6.71
N GLU A 409 -16.87 -0.51 -6.25
CA GLU A 409 -15.81 0.27 -6.92
C GLU A 409 -14.41 -0.33 -6.69
N CYS A 410 -13.49 -0.05 -7.60
CA CYS A 410 -12.10 -0.51 -7.49
C CYS A 410 -11.38 0.06 -6.26
N GLU A 411 -10.80 -0.82 -5.44
CA GLU A 411 -10.09 -0.48 -4.19
C GLU A 411 -8.94 0.52 -4.41
N GLY A 412 -8.24 0.41 -5.55
CA GLY A 412 -7.15 1.32 -5.93
C GLY A 412 -7.60 2.76 -6.07
N THR A 413 -8.77 3.00 -6.66
CA THR A 413 -9.32 4.35 -6.88
C THR A 413 -9.75 4.98 -5.55
N SER A 414 -10.42 4.21 -4.69
CA SER A 414 -10.86 4.63 -3.36
C SER A 414 -9.66 5.00 -2.47
N SER A 415 -8.68 4.11 -2.38
CA SER A 415 -7.44 4.31 -1.60
C SER A 415 -6.59 5.47 -2.15
N GLY A 416 -6.58 5.66 -3.47
CA GLY A 416 -5.90 6.78 -4.13
C GLY A 416 -6.48 8.13 -3.70
N LEU A 417 -7.81 8.24 -3.60
CA LEU A 417 -8.49 9.46 -3.17
C LEU A 417 -8.27 9.76 -1.68
N LEU A 418 -8.29 8.74 -0.81
CA LEU A 418 -7.94 8.87 0.61
C LEU A 418 -6.52 9.44 0.77
N ASN A 419 -5.54 8.84 0.08
CA ASN A 419 -4.16 9.31 0.12
C ASN A 419 -4.03 10.73 -0.44
N CYS A 420 -4.72 11.06 -1.53
CA CYS A 420 -4.68 12.42 -2.08
C CYS A 420 -5.18 13.45 -1.06
N SER A 421 -6.26 13.14 -0.34
CA SER A 421 -6.74 14.01 0.75
C SER A 421 -5.69 14.15 1.87
N ALA A 422 -5.05 13.05 2.28
CA ALA A 422 -3.97 13.09 3.26
C ALA A 422 -2.78 13.96 2.82
N GLN A 423 -2.41 13.94 1.54
CA GLN A 423 -1.35 14.80 1.02
C GLN A 423 -1.75 16.28 1.02
N ILE A 424 -2.99 16.61 0.62
CA ILE A 424 -3.49 18.00 0.63
C ILE A 424 -3.47 18.57 2.05
N PHE A 425 -4.06 17.85 3.01
CA PHE A 425 -4.07 18.28 4.41
C PHE A 425 -2.67 18.24 5.03
N GLY A 426 -1.80 17.31 4.63
CA GLY A 426 -0.41 17.26 5.03
C GLY A 426 0.35 18.55 4.67
N ILE A 427 0.20 19.05 3.45
CA ILE A 427 0.79 20.34 3.04
C ILE A 427 0.18 21.48 3.86
N MET A 428 -1.16 21.55 3.93
CA MET A 428 -1.87 22.62 4.64
C MET A 428 -1.44 22.70 6.11
N PHE A 429 -1.30 21.56 6.78
CA PHE A 429 -0.88 21.49 8.18
C PHE A 429 0.60 21.71 8.37
N THR A 430 1.47 21.20 7.48
CA THR A 430 2.91 21.46 7.58
C THR A 430 3.20 22.95 7.47
N ILE A 431 2.56 23.65 6.52
CA ILE A 431 2.71 25.11 6.38
C ILE A 431 2.08 25.84 7.57
N GLY A 432 0.83 25.51 7.90
CA GLY A 432 0.07 26.20 8.96
C GLY A 432 0.72 26.04 10.33
N GLN A 433 1.02 24.81 10.72
CA GLN A 433 1.71 24.51 11.96
C GLN A 433 3.12 25.10 11.96
N GLY A 434 3.90 24.93 10.89
CA GLY A 434 5.26 25.45 10.80
C GLY A 434 5.32 26.96 11.04
N LYS A 435 4.41 27.73 10.41
CA LYS A 435 4.32 29.19 10.62
C LYS A 435 3.87 29.56 12.04
N ILE A 436 2.94 28.81 12.62
CA ILE A 436 2.49 29.06 14.00
C ILE A 436 3.62 28.75 14.99
N ILE A 437 4.41 27.70 14.77
CA ILE A 437 5.58 27.38 15.59
C ILE A 437 6.60 28.54 15.56
N GLU A 438 6.91 29.07 14.38
CA GLU A 438 7.86 30.19 14.23
C GLU A 438 7.45 31.46 14.99
N HIS A 439 6.14 31.74 15.10
CA HIS A 439 5.65 32.99 15.70
C HIS A 439 5.13 32.85 17.14
N PHE A 440 4.58 31.68 17.50
CA PHE A 440 3.84 31.45 18.75
C PHE A 440 4.32 30.20 19.52
N GLY A 441 5.35 29.50 19.03
CA GLY A 441 5.95 28.33 19.66
C GLY A 441 5.22 27.00 19.42
N THR A 442 5.83 25.88 19.84
CA THR A 442 5.30 24.53 19.59
C THR A 442 3.89 24.29 20.15
N PHE A 443 3.57 24.86 21.31
CA PHE A 443 2.29 24.65 21.97
C PHE A 443 1.13 25.15 21.08
N ALA A 444 1.22 26.38 20.56
CA ALA A 444 0.22 26.94 19.66
C ALA A 444 0.09 26.11 18.36
N GLY A 445 1.22 25.64 17.81
CA GLY A 445 1.22 24.77 16.64
C GLY A 445 0.52 23.43 16.88
N ASN A 446 0.70 22.84 18.05
CA ASN A 446 0.04 21.60 18.43
C ASN A 446 -1.46 21.80 18.71
N ILE A 447 -1.86 22.93 19.29
CA ILE A 447 -3.28 23.29 19.45
C ILE A 447 -3.96 23.45 18.09
N PHE A 448 -3.29 24.04 17.11
CA PHE A 448 -3.79 24.12 15.72
C PHE A 448 -4.14 22.73 15.18
N LEU A 449 -3.27 21.73 15.35
CA LEU A 449 -3.55 20.35 14.95
C LEU A 449 -4.69 19.72 15.77
N CYS A 450 -4.78 19.99 17.08
CA CYS A 450 -5.86 19.51 17.94
C CYS A 450 -7.24 19.97 17.43
N VAL A 451 -7.37 21.23 16.98
CA VAL A 451 -8.62 21.76 16.44
C VAL A 451 -9.07 20.96 15.22
N PHE A 452 -8.16 20.67 14.29
CA PHE A 452 -8.50 19.91 13.09
C PHE A 452 -8.77 18.43 13.35
N LEU A 453 -8.08 17.82 14.33
CA LEU A 453 -8.40 16.47 14.78
C LEU A 453 -9.78 16.41 15.47
N LEU A 454 -10.17 17.43 16.21
CA LEU A 454 -11.52 17.54 16.79
C LEU A 454 -12.59 17.63 15.68
N ILE A 455 -12.36 18.49 14.68
CA ILE A 455 -13.23 18.60 13.51
C ILE A 455 -13.37 17.24 12.82
N GLY A 456 -12.26 16.55 12.55
CA GLY A 456 -12.27 15.23 11.92
C GLY A 456 -12.96 14.15 12.77
N THR A 457 -12.87 14.23 14.10
CA THR A 457 -13.59 13.34 15.03
C THR A 457 -15.11 13.55 14.91
N ILE A 458 -15.56 14.81 14.91
CA ILE A 458 -16.97 15.17 14.73
C ILE A 458 -17.48 14.68 13.37
N MET A 459 -16.72 14.93 12.29
CA MET A 459 -17.06 14.46 10.95
C MET A 459 -17.19 12.93 10.90
N THR A 460 -16.26 12.22 11.53
CA THR A 460 -16.27 10.75 11.60
C THR A 460 -17.52 10.22 12.31
N ALA A 461 -18.01 10.91 13.35
CA ALA A 461 -19.24 10.53 14.05
C ALA A 461 -20.48 10.58 13.14
N PHE A 462 -20.52 11.56 12.22
CA PHE A 462 -21.62 11.75 11.27
C PHE A 462 -21.60 10.80 10.06
N ILE A 463 -20.52 10.02 9.85
CA ILE A 463 -20.47 9.05 8.77
C ILE A 463 -21.56 7.98 9.00
N LYS A 464 -22.48 7.81 8.06
CA LYS A 464 -23.47 6.73 8.11
C LYS A 464 -22.76 5.41 7.81
N SER A 465 -22.92 4.42 8.70
CA SER A 465 -22.40 3.07 8.54
C SER A 465 -23.28 2.28 7.58
N ASP A 466 -23.15 2.56 6.28
CA ASP A 466 -23.80 1.75 5.24
C ASP A 466 -22.83 0.68 4.78
N LEU A 467 -22.85 -0.48 5.45
CA LEU A 467 -21.92 -1.61 5.20
C LEU A 467 -22.36 -2.36 3.93
N ARG A 468 -22.01 -1.84 2.76
CA ARG A 468 -22.53 -2.31 1.47
C ARG A 468 -22.01 -3.68 1.07
N ARG A 469 -20.75 -3.99 1.37
CA ARG A 469 -20.13 -5.29 1.05
C ARG A 469 -20.70 -6.38 1.96
N GLN A 470 -20.91 -6.10 3.25
CA GLN A 470 -21.60 -7.05 4.14
C GLN A 470 -23.03 -7.33 3.71
N LYS A 471 -23.78 -6.29 3.32
CA LYS A 471 -25.14 -6.46 2.78
C LYS A 471 -25.14 -7.31 1.52
N ALA A 472 -24.19 -7.10 0.61
CA ALA A 472 -24.05 -7.89 -0.61
C ALA A 472 -23.73 -9.36 -0.33
N ASN A 473 -22.82 -9.64 0.61
CA ASN A 473 -22.49 -11.02 1.01
C ASN A 473 -23.69 -11.73 1.64
N HIS A 474 -24.42 -11.06 2.54
CA HIS A 474 -25.63 -11.62 3.15
C HIS A 474 -26.73 -11.89 2.11
N LEU A 475 -26.89 -11.01 1.11
CA LEU A 475 -27.81 -11.22 -0.01
C LEU A 475 -27.40 -12.44 -0.85
N ALA A 476 -26.10 -12.60 -1.15
CA ALA A 476 -25.58 -13.74 -1.90
C ALA A 476 -25.73 -15.06 -1.14
N GLU A 477 -25.46 -15.09 0.18
CA GLU A 477 -25.67 -16.26 1.04
C GLU A 477 -27.16 -16.63 1.11
N THR A 478 -28.04 -15.65 1.24
CA THR A 478 -29.49 -15.88 1.25
C THR A 478 -29.98 -16.43 -0.10
N GLN A 479 -29.44 -15.92 -1.22
CA GLN A 479 -29.76 -16.42 -2.56
C GLN A 479 -29.22 -17.85 -2.77
N ALA A 480 -27.99 -18.15 -2.34
CA ALA A 480 -27.42 -19.49 -2.40
C ALA A 480 -28.19 -20.50 -1.56
N ALA A 481 -28.60 -20.12 -0.34
CA ALA A 481 -29.45 -20.94 0.51
C ALA A 481 -30.83 -21.20 -0.13
N SER A 482 -31.45 -20.17 -0.72
CA SER A 482 -32.73 -20.33 -1.42
C SER A 482 -32.65 -21.20 -2.68
N ALA A 483 -31.51 -21.19 -3.38
CA ALA A 483 -31.25 -22.04 -4.53
C ALA A 483 -30.99 -23.51 -4.13
N ALA A 484 -30.39 -23.73 -2.94
CA ALA A 484 -30.20 -25.07 -2.38
C ALA A 484 -31.50 -25.68 -1.84
N ASP A 485 -32.41 -24.87 -1.29
CA ASP A 485 -33.73 -25.30 -0.80
C ASP A 485 -34.80 -25.41 -1.90
N SER A 486 -34.46 -25.10 -3.16
CA SER A 486 -35.35 -25.33 -4.30
C SER A 486 -35.34 -26.82 -4.64
N PRO A 487 -36.38 -27.62 -4.37
CA PRO A 487 -36.39 -29.01 -4.79
C PRO A 487 -36.28 -29.02 -6.32
N SER A 488 -35.25 -29.70 -6.81
CA SER A 488 -35.07 -30.02 -8.23
C SER A 488 -36.42 -30.45 -8.79
N ARG A 489 -37.02 -29.63 -9.66
CA ARG A 489 -38.11 -30.06 -10.52
C ARG A 489 -37.53 -31.13 -11.43
N VAL A 490 -37.56 -32.38 -10.96
CA VAL A 490 -37.51 -33.56 -11.81
C VAL A 490 -38.71 -33.38 -12.74
N GLN A 491 -38.43 -32.95 -13.98
CA GLN A 491 -39.39 -33.06 -15.07
C GLN A 491 -39.61 -34.55 -15.28
N ASP A 492 -40.64 -35.08 -14.61
CA ASP A 492 -41.22 -36.37 -14.92
C ASP A 492 -41.74 -36.29 -16.37
N TYR A 493 -40.92 -36.77 -17.31
CA TYR A 493 -41.39 -37.13 -18.64
C TYR A 493 -42.25 -38.38 -18.48
N GLY A 494 -43.52 -38.17 -18.14
CA GLY A 494 -44.54 -39.21 -18.12
C GLY A 494 -44.77 -39.75 -19.53
N ALA A 495 -44.17 -40.89 -19.82
CA ALA A 495 -44.53 -41.73 -20.96
C ALA A 495 -45.63 -42.70 -20.54
N THR A 496 -46.86 -42.53 -21.07
CA THR A 496 -47.80 -43.65 -21.33
C THR A 496 -48.94 -43.23 -22.27
N THR A 497 -48.83 -43.71 -23.52
CA THR A 497 -49.86 -44.28 -24.43
C THR A 497 -51.18 -43.55 -24.77
N PRO A 498 -51.56 -43.47 -26.07
CA PRO A 498 -52.85 -42.98 -26.53
C PRO A 498 -53.94 -44.07 -26.50
N SER A 499 -55.08 -43.79 -25.87
CA SER A 499 -56.28 -44.62 -25.93
C SER A 499 -57.07 -44.41 -27.23
N ARG A 500 -57.33 -45.50 -27.96
CA ARG A 500 -58.27 -45.60 -29.09
C ARG A 500 -59.71 -45.26 -28.67
N PRO A 501 -60.54 -44.70 -29.56
CA PRO A 501 -61.98 -44.60 -29.35
C PRO A 501 -62.67 -45.91 -29.74
N GLN A 502 -63.62 -46.36 -28.93
CA GLN A 502 -64.55 -47.42 -29.29
C GLN A 502 -65.98 -46.87 -29.17
N GLU A 503 -66.63 -46.74 -30.32
CA GLU A 503 -68.07 -46.64 -30.48
C GLU A 503 -68.77 -47.81 -29.76
N GLN A 504 -69.94 -47.61 -29.15
CA GLN A 504 -71.25 -47.95 -29.74
C GLN A 504 -72.42 -47.83 -28.74
N GLN A 505 -73.39 -46.99 -29.11
CA GLN A 505 -74.86 -47.01 -28.91
C GLN A 505 -75.51 -47.90 -27.82
N SER A 506 -76.35 -47.27 -26.99
CA SER A 506 -77.82 -47.31 -27.11
C SER A 506 -78.47 -46.12 -26.42
#